data_AF-A0A5S5CF53-F1
#
_entry.id   AF-A0A5S5CF53-F1
#
_cell.length_a   1.000
_cell.length_b   1.000
_cell.length_c   1.000
_cell.angle_alpha   90.00
_cell.angle_beta   90.00
_cell.angle_gamma   90.00
#
_symmetry.space_group_name_H-M   'P 1'
#
loop_
_entity.id
_entity.type
_entity.pdbx_description
1 polymer ?
#
loop_
_entity_poly.entity_id
_entity_poly.type
_entity_poly.pdbx_seq_one_letter_code
_entity_poly.pdbx_strand_id
1 'polypeptide(L)'
;MKTEYINLKKAILNNNCPECFATESLALSFDQKRITTPLIVHTKKEVIESMQCLKCNTEIFPGRYTDDIDRVYQYHKKTVQPKSASIKLRILAIVILFLIVLVSIALYVFIAKPAVLAGV
;
A
#
# COMPACT_ATOMS: atom_id res chain seq x y z
N MET A 1 3.65 11.47 -8.00
CA MET A 1 3.16 10.56 -6.94
C MET A 1 2.56 9.34 -7.60
N LYS A 2 2.90 8.13 -7.16
CA LYS A 2 2.41 6.87 -7.74
C LYS A 2 1.63 6.10 -6.68
N THR A 3 0.45 5.61 -7.02
CA THR A 3 -0.34 4.71 -6.18
C THR A 3 -0.23 3.30 -6.75
N GLU A 4 0.03 2.32 -5.89
CA GLU A 4 0.10 0.90 -6.20
C GLU A 4 -0.77 0.12 -5.20
N TYR A 5 -1.32 -1.01 -5.62
CA TYR A 5 -2.06 -1.92 -4.76
C TYR A 5 -1.23 -3.19 -4.58
N ILE A 6 -0.76 -3.42 -3.36
CA ILE A 6 -0.02 -4.62 -3.01
C ILE A 6 -1.04 -5.72 -2.77
N ASN A 7 -1.02 -6.75 -3.61
CA ASN A 7 -1.84 -7.93 -3.36
C ASN A 7 -1.34 -8.70 -2.14
N LEU A 8 -2.20 -8.85 -1.14
CA LEU A 8 -1.95 -9.64 0.06
C LEU A 8 -2.40 -11.08 -0.12
N LYS A 9 -3.56 -11.27 -0.76
CA LYS A 9 -4.15 -12.57 -1.02
C LYS A 9 -5.06 -12.50 -2.24
N LYS A 10 -5.09 -13.58 -3.02
CA LYS A 10 -6.15 -13.88 -3.99
C LYS A 10 -6.66 -15.29 -3.74
N ALA A 11 -7.95 -15.49 -3.94
CA ALA A 11 -8.58 -16.80 -3.86
C ALA A 11 -9.67 -16.91 -4.93
N ILE A 12 -9.77 -18.07 -5.55
CA ILE A 12 -10.92 -18.45 -6.38
C ILE A 12 -11.86 -19.25 -5.47
N LEU A 13 -13.12 -18.84 -5.40
CA LEU A 13 -14.14 -19.50 -4.59
C LEU A 13 -14.90 -20.51 -5.45
N ASN A 14 -15.25 -21.66 -4.87
CA ASN A 14 -16.06 -22.69 -5.53
C ASN A 14 -17.58 -22.39 -5.48
N ASN A 15 -17.98 -21.31 -4.82
CA ASN A 15 -19.38 -20.89 -4.75
C ASN A 15 -19.89 -20.42 -6.12
N ASN A 16 -21.21 -20.55 -6.32
CA ASN A 16 -21.89 -20.02 -7.51
C ASN A 16 -21.93 -18.50 -7.48
N CYS A 17 -21.66 -17.87 -8.62
CA CYS A 17 -21.87 -16.44 -8.78
C CYS A 17 -23.36 -16.08 -8.61
N PRO A 18 -23.73 -15.10 -7.77
CA PRO A 18 -25.13 -14.71 -7.55
C PRO A 18 -25.78 -14.02 -8.76
N GLU A 19 -24.97 -13.54 -9.72
CA GLU A 19 -25.46 -12.84 -10.92
C GLU A 19 -25.60 -13.78 -12.12
N CYS A 20 -24.72 -14.78 -12.28
CA CYS A 20 -24.71 -15.65 -13.47
C CYS A 20 -24.62 -17.16 -13.18
N PHE A 21 -24.68 -17.56 -11.91
CA PHE A 21 -24.71 -18.96 -11.44
C PHE A 21 -23.51 -19.83 -11.84
N ALA A 22 -22.44 -19.25 -12.38
CA ALA A 22 -21.23 -19.98 -12.72
C ALA A 22 -20.45 -20.38 -11.46
N THR A 23 -20.02 -21.63 -11.40
CA THR A 23 -19.11 -22.17 -10.38
C THR A 23 -17.67 -21.72 -10.62
N GLU A 24 -16.82 -21.78 -9.59
CA GLU A 24 -15.35 -21.56 -9.67
C GLU A 24 -14.93 -20.26 -10.36
N SER A 25 -15.81 -19.25 -10.35
CA SER A 25 -15.65 -18.03 -11.13
C SER A 25 -15.45 -16.79 -10.26
N LEU A 26 -15.71 -16.88 -8.95
CA LEU A 26 -15.59 -15.79 -8.01
C LEU A 26 -14.14 -15.63 -7.55
N ALA A 27 -13.49 -14.53 -7.96
CA ALA A 27 -12.16 -14.14 -7.53
C ALA A 27 -12.23 -13.12 -6.39
N LEU A 28 -11.85 -13.54 -5.20
CA LEU A 28 -11.74 -12.70 -4.01
C LEU A 28 -10.30 -12.18 -3.86
N SER A 29 -10.13 -10.87 -3.76
CA SER A 29 -8.83 -10.19 -3.62
C SER A 29 -8.79 -9.34 -2.36
N PHE A 30 -7.62 -9.35 -1.71
CA PHE A 30 -7.30 -8.50 -0.57
C PHE A 30 -6.03 -7.71 -0.91
N ASP A 31 -6.15 -6.40 -1.01
CA ASP A 31 -5.08 -5.52 -1.45
C ASP A 31 -4.79 -4.41 -0.43
N GLN A 32 -3.55 -3.91 -0.40
CA GLN A 32 -3.17 -2.75 0.43
C GLN A 32 -2.66 -1.61 -0.44
N LYS A 33 -3.14 -0.40 -0.17
CA LYS A 33 -2.70 0.80 -0.87
C LYS A 33 -1.28 1.20 -0.45
N ARG A 34 -0.39 1.30 -1.43
CA ARG A 34 0.98 1.83 -1.30
C ARG A 34 1.12 3.09 -2.12
N ILE A 35 1.55 4.17 -1.48
CA ILE A 35 1.79 5.46 -2.11
C ILE A 35 3.29 5.69 -2.14
N THR A 36 3.82 5.90 -3.34
CA THR A 36 5.23 6.17 -3.57
C THR A 36 5.42 7.57 -4.13
N THR A 37 6.27 8.35 -3.47
CA THR A 37 6.76 9.65 -3.92
C THR A 37 8.27 9.55 -4.15
N PRO A 38 8.93 10.56 -4.75
CA PRO A 38 10.39 10.58 -4.85
C PRO A 38 11.10 10.48 -3.48
N LEU A 39 10.48 10.99 -2.43
CA LEU A 39 11.07 11.10 -1.09
C LEU A 39 10.64 9.98 -0.12
N ILE A 40 9.40 9.51 -0.25
CA ILE A 40 8.75 8.67 0.76
C ILE A 40 7.99 7.53 0.09
N VAL A 41 8.00 6.37 0.74
CA VAL A 41 7.07 5.27 0.49
C VAL A 41 6.15 5.12 1.71
N HIS A 42 4.85 5.21 1.49
CA HIS A 42 3.84 5.05 2.54
C HIS A 42 2.93 3.86 2.22
N THR A 43 2.87 2.88 3.12
CA THR A 43 1.94 1.75 3.01
C THR A 43 0.81 1.95 4.01
N LYS A 44 -0.44 1.99 3.55
CA LYS A 44 -1.62 2.08 4.42
C LYS A 44 -1.89 0.73 5.09
N LYS A 45 -2.40 0.77 6.33
CA LYS A 45 -2.83 -0.42 7.07
C LYS A 45 -4.12 -1.03 6.51
N GLU A 46 -5.01 -0.18 6.01
CA GLU A 46 -6.32 -0.56 5.47
C GLU A 46 -6.19 -1.55 4.31
N VAL A 47 -6.94 -2.65 4.40
CA VAL A 47 -7.07 -3.66 3.36
C VAL A 47 -8.32 -3.35 2.54
N ILE A 48 -8.15 -3.25 1.24
CA ILE A 48 -9.22 -3.13 0.26
C ILE A 48 -9.60 -4.54 -0.15
N GLU A 49 -10.88 -4.82 -0.08
CA GLU A 49 -11.44 -6.14 -0.32
C GLU A 49 -12.34 -6.04 -1.54
N SER A 50 -12.18 -6.95 -2.50
CA SER A 50 -12.99 -6.97 -3.72
C SER A 50 -13.28 -8.39 -4.16
N MET A 51 -14.44 -8.59 -4.76
CA MET A 51 -14.84 -9.86 -5.34
C MET A 51 -15.34 -9.62 -6.76
N GLN A 52 -14.80 -10.36 -7.73
CA GLN A 52 -15.20 -10.26 -9.12
C GLN A 52 -15.53 -11.64 -9.67
N CYS A 53 -16.61 -11.75 -10.43
CA CYS A 53 -16.89 -12.96 -11.20
C CYS A 53 -16.12 -12.90 -12.53
N LEU A 54 -15.21 -13.83 -12.75
CA LEU A 54 -14.40 -13.94 -13.98
C LEU A 54 -15.19 -14.42 -15.20
N LYS A 55 -16.40 -14.97 -15.00
CA LYS A 55 -17.26 -15.46 -16.09
C LYS A 55 -18.13 -14.37 -16.72
N CYS A 56 -18.80 -13.57 -15.90
CA CYS A 56 -19.67 -12.46 -16.34
C CYS A 56 -19.02 -11.08 -16.14
N ASN A 57 -17.75 -11.05 -15.74
CA ASN A 57 -16.92 -9.85 -15.53
C ASN A 57 -17.52 -8.81 -14.58
N THR A 58 -18.44 -9.22 -13.71
CA THR A 58 -19.18 -8.33 -12.81
C THR A 58 -18.53 -8.31 -11.43
N GLU A 59 -18.43 -7.13 -10.83
CA GLU A 59 -18.04 -6.98 -9.43
C GLU A 59 -19.20 -7.42 -8.53
N ILE A 60 -18.90 -8.29 -7.56
CA ILE A 60 -19.88 -8.85 -6.64
C ILE A 60 -19.72 -8.12 -5.31
N PHE A 61 -20.65 -7.20 -5.04
CA PHE A 61 -20.68 -6.45 -3.79
C PHE A 61 -21.19 -7.29 -2.61
N PRO A 62 -20.80 -6.97 -1.36
CA PRO A 62 -21.23 -7.72 -0.18
C PRO A 62 -22.74 -7.89 -0.03
N GLY A 63 -23.56 -6.93 -0.49
CA GLY A 63 -25.02 -7.05 -0.48
C GLY A 63 -25.60 -8.11 -1.42
N ARG A 64 -24.76 -8.72 -2.27
CA ARG A 64 -25.10 -9.84 -3.16
C ARG A 64 -24.59 -11.18 -2.66
N TYR A 65 -23.86 -11.22 -1.55
CA TYR A 65 -23.32 -12.48 -1.02
C TYR A 65 -24.46 -13.33 -0.48
N THR A 66 -24.46 -14.61 -0.86
CA THR A 66 -25.25 -15.62 -0.17
C THR A 66 -24.55 -15.98 1.15
N ASP A 67 -25.27 -16.63 2.07
CA ASP A 67 -24.70 -17.07 3.36
C ASP A 67 -23.45 -17.95 3.18
N ASP A 68 -23.43 -18.77 2.13
CA ASP A 68 -22.28 -19.62 1.81
C ASP A 68 -21.07 -18.81 1.31
N ILE A 69 -21.32 -17.77 0.51
CA ILE A 69 -20.26 -16.85 0.04
C ILE A 69 -19.72 -16.08 1.23
N ASP A 70 -20.58 -15.54 2.11
CA ASP A 70 -20.13 -14.78 3.27
C ASP A 70 -19.24 -15.63 4.18
N ARG A 71 -19.63 -16.88 4.47
CA ARG A 71 -18.82 -17.79 5.29
C ARG A 71 -17.41 -18.00 4.74
N VAL A 72 -17.29 -18.26 3.43
CA VAL A 72 -15.99 -18.47 2.78
C VAL A 72 -15.19 -17.16 2.74
N TYR A 73 -15.85 -16.04 2.42
CA TYR A 73 -15.25 -14.72 2.48
C TYR A 73 -14.65 -14.43 3.87
N GLN A 74 -15.40 -14.65 4.95
CA GLN A 74 -14.93 -14.45 6.33
C GLN A 74 -13.75 -15.35 6.68
N TYR A 75 -13.75 -16.61 6.23
CA TYR A 75 -12.61 -17.51 6.38
C TYR A 75 -11.35 -16.92 5.73
N HIS A 76 -11.44 -16.50 4.45
CA HIS A 76 -10.31 -15.90 3.77
C HIS A 76 -9.86 -14.60 4.44
N LYS A 77 -10.79 -13.72 4.84
CA LYS A 77 -10.50 -12.46 5.52
C LYS A 77 -9.70 -12.66 6.81
N LYS A 78 -10.05 -13.65 7.64
CA LYS A 78 -9.33 -13.96 8.89
C LYS A 78 -7.88 -14.40 8.67
N THR A 79 -7.56 -14.95 7.51
CA THR A 79 -6.20 -15.41 7.18
C THR A 79 -5.32 -14.32 6.55
N VAL A 80 -5.89 -13.17 6.20
CA VAL A 80 -5.11 -12.06 5.64
C VAL A 80 -4.25 -11.46 6.74
N GLN A 81 -2.95 -11.32 6.46
CA GLN A 81 -2.00 -10.64 7.34
C GLN A 81 -1.64 -9.29 6.71
N PRO A 82 -2.24 -8.18 7.15
CA PRO A 82 -1.94 -6.85 6.60
C PRO A 82 -0.50 -6.47 6.90
N LYS A 83 0.19 -5.85 5.94
CA LYS A 83 1.47 -5.20 6.23
C LYS A 83 1.23 -4.05 7.20
N SER A 84 2.17 -3.85 8.11
CA SER A 84 2.12 -2.72 9.04
C SER A 84 2.09 -1.40 8.29
N ALA A 85 1.29 -0.45 8.80
CA ALA A 85 1.38 0.94 8.34
C ALA A 85 2.82 1.41 8.54
N SER A 86 3.43 1.91 7.48
CA SER A 86 4.82 2.34 7.52
C SER A 86 5.06 3.49 6.57
N ILE A 87 5.88 4.42 7.04
CA ILE A 87 6.45 5.51 6.25
C ILE A 87 7.95 5.21 6.18
N LYS A 88 8.46 5.02 4.97
CA LYS A 88 9.88 4.73 4.71
C LYS A 88 10.47 5.86 3.87
N LEU A 89 11.55 6.45 4.36
CA LEU A 89 12.32 7.43 3.60
C LEU A 89 13.05 6.72 2.44
N ARG A 90 13.06 7.37 1.28
CA ARG A 90 13.85 6.94 0.13
C ARG A 90 15.21 7.62 0.18
N ILE A 91 16.17 7.05 -0.54
CA ILE A 91 17.55 7.55 -0.63
C ILE A 91 17.58 9.04 -0.97
N LEU A 92 16.73 9.50 -1.90
CA LEU A 92 16.65 10.92 -2.26
C LEU A 92 16.31 11.81 -1.07
N ALA A 93 15.38 11.40 -0.20
CA ALA A 93 15.06 12.15 1.01
C ALA A 93 16.22 12.19 2.00
N ILE A 94 16.94 11.07 2.12
CA ILE A 94 18.13 10.97 2.99
C ILE A 94 19.24 11.90 2.46
N VAL A 95 19.49 11.91 1.15
CA VAL A 95 20.49 12.79 0.51
C VAL A 95 20.13 14.26 0.70
N ILE A 96 18.86 14.63 0.50
CA ILE A 96 18.39 16.01 0.73
C ILE A 96 18.59 16.42 2.19
N LEU A 97 18.21 15.56 3.15
CA LEU A 97 18.43 15.81 4.57
C LEU A 97 19.92 16.00 4.90
N PHE A 98 20.78 15.15 4.34
CA PHE A 98 22.22 15.26 4.53
C PHE A 98 22.79 16.58 3.98
N LEU A 99 22.38 16.99 2.78
CA LEU A 99 22.79 18.27 2.19
C LEU A 99 22.31 19.47 3.02
N ILE A 100 21.07 19.43 3.53
CA ILE A 100 20.55 20.47 4.42
C ILE A 100 21.42 20.60 5.67
N VAL A 101 21.81 19.48 6.29
CA VAL A 101 22.70 19.49 7.47
C VAL A 101 24.07 20.08 7.12
N LEU A 102 24.68 19.68 6.00
CA LEU A 102 25.98 20.21 5.57
C LEU A 102 25.94 21.73 5.33
N VAL A 103 24.91 22.22 4.63
CA VAL A 103 24.74 23.65 4.36
C VAL A 103 24.52 24.42 5.66
N SER A 104 23.73 23.87 6.58
CA SER A 104 23.48 24.50 7.89
C SER A 104 24.77 24.65 8.72
N ILE A 105 25.63 23.62 8.71
CA ILE A 105 26.94 23.67 9.38
C ILE A 105 27.84 24.71 8.71
N ALA A 106 27.93 24.72 7.39
CA ALA A 106 28.76 25.68 6.65
C ALA A 106 28.34 27.13 6.94
N LEU A 107 27.03 27.42 6.92
CA LEU A 107 26.49 28.73 7.25
C LEU A 107 26.78 29.12 8.71
N TYR A 108 26.63 28.20 9.65
CA TYR A 108 26.95 28.45 11.05
C TYR A 108 28.42 28.82 11.26
N VAL A 109 29.35 28.06 10.64
CA VAL A 109 30.79 28.35 10.72
C VAL A 109 31.11 29.70 10.09
N PHE A 110 30.52 30.01 8.94
CA PHE A 110 30.71 31.30 8.26
C PHE A 110 30.30 32.49 9.13
N ILE A 111 29.16 32.40 9.82
CA ILE A 111 28.64 33.48 10.66
C ILE A 111 29.39 33.56 12.00
N ALA A 112 29.62 32.43 12.67
CA ALA A 112 30.14 32.40 14.04
C ALA A 112 31.69 32.44 14.11
N LYS A 113 32.37 31.96 13.07
CA LYS A 113 33.83 31.79 13.02
C LYS A 113 34.37 32.15 11.63
N PRO A 114 34.20 33.40 11.16
CA PRO A 114 34.63 33.77 9.80
C PRO A 114 36.14 33.57 9.57
N ALA A 115 36.96 33.71 10.61
CA ALA A 115 38.41 33.49 10.54
C ALA A 115 38.81 32.03 10.24
N VAL A 116 38.02 31.04 10.66
CA VAL A 116 38.32 29.60 10.43
C VAL A 116 38.21 29.23 8.95
N LEU A 117 37.37 29.94 8.19
CA LEU A 117 37.24 29.77 6.73
C LEU A 117 38.21 30.66 5.94
N ALA A 118 38.77 31.70 6.55
CA ALA A 118 39.69 32.66 5.91
C ALA A 118 41.18 32.25 5.99
N GLY A 119 41.53 31.20 6.73
CA GLY A 119 42.89 30.64 6.73
C GLY A 119 43.97 31.58 7.29
N VAL A 120 43.65 32.33 8.35
CA VAL A 120 44.62 33.07 9.19
C VAL A 120 44.70 32.45 10.56
#